data_AF-A0A7V3J0M5-F1
#
_entry.id   AF-A0A7V3J0M5-F1
#
_cell.length_a   1.000
_cell.length_b   1.000
_cell.length_c   1.000
_cell.angle_alpha   90.00
_cell.angle_beta   90.00
_cell.angle_gamma   90.00
#
_symmetry.space_group_name_H-M   'P 1'
#
loop_
_entity.id
_entity.type
_entity.pdbx_description
1 polymer ?
#
loop_
_entity_poly.entity_id
_entity_poly.type
_entity_poly.pdbx_seq_one_letter_code
_entity_poly.pdbx_strand_id
1 'polypeptide(L)'
;MRAGRPAPARKTATLSCDVRPHDEPQRPMTENADSGAEVGLTGRPPRAIPEPKPRTAHGPAKVVAMCNQKGGVGKTTSTINLGAALAEYGRRVLLVDLDPQGALSAGLGVPHYELEHTIHNLLVEQRMSIDDVLMPTRVKYMDLVPSNIDLSAAEIQLVNEVGREQSLARALYPALDRYDYVLIDCQPSLGLLTVNGLACSDGVIIPTECEYFSLRGLALLTDTVEKVRDRLNPKLEISGILITRYDPRTVNAREVMARVLERFGDLVFDTVITRTVRFPETSVAGEPITTWAPKSGGAQAYRALAREVIDRFGA
;
A
#
# COMPACT_ATOMS: atom_id res chain seq x y z
N MET A 1 -48.50 -22.62 10.73
CA MET A 1 -49.82 -22.03 10.45
C MET A 1 -50.41 -21.41 11.71
N ARG A 2 -50.36 -20.08 11.83
CA ARG A 2 -51.36 -19.25 12.52
C ARG A 2 -51.28 -17.87 11.89
N ALA A 3 -52.41 -17.38 11.41
CA ALA A 3 -52.58 -16.25 10.52
C ALA A 3 -53.39 -15.14 11.21
N GLY A 4 -53.17 -13.90 10.75
CA GLY A 4 -54.11 -12.77 10.85
C GLY A 4 -53.99 -11.95 12.14
N ARG A 5 -53.96 -10.62 12.14
CA ARG A 5 -54.43 -9.61 11.16
C ARG A 5 -53.71 -8.26 11.39
N PRO A 6 -53.65 -7.36 10.38
CA PRO A 6 -53.08 -6.01 10.50
C PRO A 6 -54.13 -4.88 10.65
N ALA A 7 -53.60 -3.68 10.97
CA ALA A 7 -54.10 -2.31 10.80
C ALA A 7 -55.06 -1.75 11.89
N PRO A 8 -55.02 -0.41 12.17
CA PRO A 8 -55.47 0.59 11.19
C PRO A 8 -54.54 1.80 10.98
N ALA A 9 -54.59 2.32 9.75
CA ALA A 9 -54.18 3.67 9.39
C ALA A 9 -55.36 4.64 9.54
N ARG A 10 -55.08 5.88 9.95
CA ARG A 10 -55.60 7.17 9.42
C ARG A 10 -55.52 8.27 10.48
N LYS A 11 -54.98 9.43 10.09
CA LYS A 11 -55.77 10.67 9.99
C LYS A 11 -54.98 11.74 9.24
N THR A 12 -55.43 12.01 8.03
CA THR A 12 -55.27 13.26 7.29
C THR A 12 -55.91 14.41 8.06
N ALA A 13 -55.20 15.53 8.18
CA ALA A 13 -55.76 16.81 8.63
C ALA A 13 -55.58 17.84 7.51
N THR A 14 -56.70 18.47 7.16
CA THR A 14 -56.89 19.43 6.08
C THR A 14 -56.71 20.87 6.60
N LEU A 15 -56.31 21.76 5.68
CA LEU A 15 -56.04 23.20 5.76
C LEU A 15 -56.84 24.07 6.74
N SER A 16 -56.16 25.11 7.26
CA SER A 16 -56.75 26.46 7.32
C SER A 16 -55.72 27.53 6.92
N CYS A 17 -56.07 28.31 5.89
CA CYS A 17 -55.43 29.59 5.56
C CYS A 17 -55.78 30.64 6.61
N ASP A 18 -54.79 31.37 7.09
CA ASP A 18 -54.98 32.72 7.62
C ASP A 18 -53.82 33.60 7.14
N VAL A 19 -54.14 34.62 6.36
CA VAL A 19 -53.19 35.57 5.73
C VAL A 19 -53.43 36.93 6.36
N ARG A 20 -52.39 37.55 6.93
CA ARG A 20 -52.30 38.99 7.23
C ARG A 20 -50.81 39.39 7.44
N PRO A 21 -50.42 40.67 7.29
CA PRO A 21 -49.64 41.15 6.14
C PRO A 21 -48.15 41.44 6.45
N HIS A 22 -47.42 41.65 5.35
CA HIS A 22 -46.03 42.06 5.20
C HIS A 22 -45.46 43.02 6.25
N ASP A 23 -44.30 42.65 6.80
CA ASP A 23 -43.26 43.55 7.30
C ASP A 23 -41.87 43.06 6.79
N GLU A 24 -40.96 44.03 6.68
CA GLU A 24 -39.73 44.15 5.86
C GLU A 24 -38.69 42.99 5.86
N PRO A 25 -37.83 42.90 4.81
CA PRO A 25 -36.82 41.85 4.69
C PRO A 25 -35.69 42.03 5.69
N GLN A 26 -35.71 41.24 6.77
CA GLN A 26 -34.54 41.03 7.63
C GLN A 26 -33.43 40.33 6.82
N ARG A 27 -32.28 40.99 6.70
CA ARG A 27 -31.05 40.42 6.14
C ARG A 27 -30.68 39.16 6.92
N PRO A 28 -30.42 38.02 6.27
CA PRO A 28 -29.89 36.87 6.99
C PRO A 28 -28.46 37.19 7.43
N MET A 29 -28.26 37.34 8.74
CA MET A 29 -26.97 37.14 9.37
C MET A 29 -26.63 35.66 9.23
N THR A 30 -25.92 35.30 8.17
CA THR A 30 -25.24 34.00 8.09
C THR A 30 -23.93 34.10 8.87
N GLU A 31 -24.03 34.02 10.19
CA GLU A 31 -22.95 33.47 11.00
C GLU A 31 -23.00 31.95 10.88
N ASN A 32 -22.54 31.44 9.74
CA ASN A 32 -22.09 30.05 9.70
C ASN A 32 -20.69 30.04 10.30
N ALA A 33 -20.62 29.75 11.59
CA ALA A 33 -19.44 29.17 12.21
C ALA A 33 -19.21 27.79 11.54
N ASP A 34 -18.56 27.81 10.38
CA ASP A 34 -18.04 26.60 9.77
C ASP A 34 -16.89 26.13 10.66
N SER A 35 -17.18 25.14 11.49
CA SER A 35 -16.18 24.41 12.24
C SER A 35 -15.28 23.71 11.23
N GLY A 36 -14.25 24.42 10.77
CA GLY A 36 -13.32 24.03 9.73
C GLY A 36 -12.49 22.80 10.12
N ALA A 37 -13.11 21.63 10.05
CA ALA A 37 -12.39 20.38 10.00
C ALA A 37 -11.62 20.36 8.67
N GLU A 38 -10.30 20.55 8.74
CA GLU A 38 -9.40 20.56 7.60
C GLU A 38 -9.58 19.23 6.83
N VAL A 39 -10.22 19.27 5.67
CA VAL A 39 -10.53 18.07 4.88
C VAL A 39 -9.22 17.50 4.32
N GLY A 40 -9.00 16.19 4.45
CA GLY A 40 -7.81 15.53 3.94
C GLY A 40 -7.71 15.54 2.41
N LEU A 41 -6.55 15.14 1.85
CA LEU A 41 -6.33 15.11 0.39
C LEU A 41 -7.26 14.15 -0.37
N THR A 42 -7.86 13.19 0.32
CA THR A 42 -8.89 12.29 -0.23
C THR A 42 -10.28 12.94 -0.28
N GLY A 43 -10.48 14.12 0.33
CA GLY A 43 -11.82 14.67 0.52
C GLY A 43 -12.58 14.06 1.71
N ARG A 44 -12.00 13.06 2.39
CA ARG A 44 -12.56 12.47 3.62
C ARG A 44 -12.18 13.31 4.85
N PRO A 45 -13.02 13.32 5.90
CA PRO A 45 -12.64 13.91 7.17
C PRO A 45 -11.38 13.21 7.72
N PRO A 46 -10.44 13.92 8.35
CA PRO A 46 -9.25 13.31 8.93
C PRO A 46 -9.63 12.25 9.96
N ARG A 47 -9.06 11.06 9.83
CA ARG A 47 -9.17 10.01 10.83
C ARG A 47 -8.01 10.13 11.82
N ALA A 48 -8.31 10.11 13.11
CA ALA A 48 -7.28 10.08 14.14
C ALA A 48 -6.65 8.68 14.19
N ILE A 49 -5.44 8.53 13.63
CA ILE A 49 -4.67 7.30 13.68
C ILE A 49 -3.66 7.41 14.83
N PRO A 50 -3.70 6.51 15.82
CA PRO A 50 -2.82 6.60 16.99
C PRO A 50 -1.35 6.45 16.58
N GLU A 51 -0.46 7.06 17.36
CA GLU A 51 0.96 6.83 17.20
C GLU A 51 1.34 5.42 17.70
N PRO A 52 2.01 4.60 16.86
CA PRO A 52 2.40 3.26 17.25
C PRO A 52 3.38 3.27 18.42
N LYS A 53 3.12 2.45 19.44
CA LYS A 53 4.09 2.21 20.51
C LYS A 53 5.29 1.43 19.95
N PRO A 54 6.52 1.67 20.43
CA PRO A 54 7.66 0.81 20.12
C PRO A 54 7.43 -0.63 20.57
N ARG A 55 7.98 -1.59 19.82
CA ARG A 55 7.89 -3.02 20.16
C ARG A 55 9.09 -3.46 21.01
N THR A 56 8.82 -4.36 21.96
CA THR A 56 9.85 -5.01 22.79
C THR A 56 10.13 -6.47 22.37
N ALA A 57 9.28 -7.04 21.53
CA ALA A 57 9.42 -8.36 20.92
C ALA A 57 9.02 -8.29 19.45
N HIS A 58 9.64 -9.11 18.61
CA HIS A 58 9.43 -9.09 17.15
C HIS A 58 8.90 -10.43 16.64
N GLY A 59 8.24 -10.40 15.48
CA GLY A 59 7.70 -11.58 14.81
C GLY A 59 6.34 -12.08 15.36
N PRO A 60 5.71 -13.03 14.65
CA PRO A 60 6.00 -13.38 13.25
C PRO A 60 5.61 -12.23 12.30
N ALA A 61 6.30 -12.15 11.16
CA ALA A 61 6.13 -11.05 10.22
C ALA A 61 4.75 -11.06 9.53
N LYS A 62 4.22 -9.87 9.29
CA LYS A 62 3.17 -9.62 8.29
C LYS A 62 3.83 -9.43 6.93
N VAL A 63 3.52 -10.30 5.98
CA VAL A 63 4.06 -10.25 4.60
C VAL A 63 3.14 -9.42 3.73
N VAL A 64 3.66 -8.35 3.13
CA VAL A 64 2.89 -7.40 2.33
C VAL A 64 3.53 -7.23 0.95
N ALA A 65 2.80 -7.55 -0.11
CA ALA A 65 3.23 -7.29 -1.47
C ALA A 65 2.85 -5.89 -1.94
N MET A 66 3.80 -5.21 -2.58
CA MET A 66 3.62 -3.93 -3.26
C MET A 66 3.41 -4.22 -4.75
N CYS A 67 2.15 -4.24 -5.20
CA CYS A 67 1.82 -4.74 -6.54
C CYS A 67 0.99 -3.74 -7.37
N ASN A 68 1.38 -3.60 -8.63
CA ASN A 68 0.62 -2.90 -9.67
C ASN A 68 1.22 -3.24 -11.04
N GLN A 69 0.37 -3.62 -11.99
CA GLN A 69 0.74 -3.93 -13.37
C GLN A 69 1.34 -2.71 -14.10
N LYS A 70 0.99 -1.49 -13.70
CA LYS A 70 1.57 -0.28 -14.29
C LYS A 70 2.97 -0.01 -13.70
N GLY A 71 3.95 0.21 -14.58
CA GLY A 71 5.27 0.73 -14.21
C GLY A 71 5.22 2.19 -13.74
N GLY A 72 6.16 2.60 -12.90
CA GLY A 72 6.33 4.01 -12.52
C GLY A 72 5.32 4.60 -11.52
N VAL A 73 4.37 3.80 -11.00
CA VAL A 73 3.35 4.24 -10.02
C VAL A 73 3.88 4.41 -8.58
N GLY A 74 5.19 4.30 -8.38
CA GLY A 74 5.81 4.46 -7.06
C GLY A 74 5.74 3.22 -6.15
N LYS A 75 5.77 2.00 -6.71
CA LYS A 75 5.90 0.74 -5.93
C LYS A 75 7.18 0.72 -5.10
N THR A 76 8.32 0.68 -5.77
CA THR A 76 9.66 0.72 -5.17
C THR A 76 9.85 1.89 -4.23
N THR A 77 9.46 3.11 -4.65
CA THR A 77 9.52 4.30 -3.78
C THR A 77 8.70 4.11 -2.52
N SER A 78 7.52 3.50 -2.61
CA SER A 78 6.70 3.22 -1.45
C SER A 78 7.27 2.10 -0.60
N THR A 79 7.83 1.05 -1.19
CA THR A 79 8.49 -0.05 -0.45
C THR A 79 9.62 0.46 0.43
N ILE A 80 10.53 1.28 -0.14
CA ILE A 80 11.67 1.88 0.58
C ILE A 80 11.17 2.74 1.74
N ASN A 81 10.28 3.68 1.45
CA ASN A 81 9.94 4.73 2.40
C ASN A 81 8.92 4.26 3.45
N LEU A 82 8.02 3.35 3.10
CA LEU A 82 7.16 2.68 4.08
C LEU A 82 8.01 1.80 5.01
N GLY A 83 8.95 1.03 4.47
CA GLY A 83 9.86 0.21 5.27
C GLY A 83 10.65 1.04 6.27
N ALA A 84 11.25 2.15 5.81
CA ALA A 84 11.98 3.05 6.67
C ALA A 84 11.09 3.72 7.74
N ALA A 85 9.87 4.11 7.39
CA ALA A 85 8.93 4.70 8.35
C ALA A 85 8.42 3.68 9.39
N LEU A 86 8.19 2.43 9.00
CA LEU A 86 7.88 1.33 9.93
C LEU A 86 9.06 1.09 10.89
N ALA A 87 10.28 1.11 10.36
CA ALA A 87 11.50 0.96 11.16
C ALA A 87 11.71 2.12 12.15
N GLU A 88 11.36 3.37 11.79
CA GLU A 88 11.35 4.52 12.72
C GLU A 88 10.41 4.30 13.91
N TYR A 89 9.28 3.61 13.72
CA TYR A 89 8.41 3.21 14.83
C TYR A 89 8.97 2.00 15.61
N GLY A 90 10.13 1.47 15.26
CA GLY A 90 10.77 0.35 15.96
C GLY A 90 10.30 -1.02 15.49
N ARG A 91 9.78 -1.13 14.26
CA ARG A 91 9.47 -2.42 13.64
C ARG A 91 10.72 -2.98 12.96
N ARG A 92 10.92 -4.29 13.04
CA ARG A 92 11.91 -4.98 12.19
C ARG A 92 11.28 -5.23 10.83
N VAL A 93 11.91 -4.74 9.78
CA VAL A 93 11.39 -4.81 8.41
C VAL A 93 12.40 -5.52 7.52
N LEU A 94 11.93 -6.51 6.77
CA LEU A 94 12.66 -7.09 5.66
C LEU A 94 12.09 -6.56 4.35
N LEU A 95 12.92 -5.98 3.50
CA LEU A 95 12.56 -5.62 2.14
C LEU A 95 13.00 -6.73 1.20
N VAL A 96 12.15 -7.14 0.27
CA VAL A 96 12.45 -8.16 -0.74
C VAL A 96 12.29 -7.52 -2.11
N ASP A 97 13.38 -7.42 -2.85
CA ASP A 97 13.35 -6.97 -4.23
C ASP A 97 12.94 -8.15 -5.12
N LEU A 98 11.76 -8.07 -5.74
CA LEU A 98 11.23 -9.10 -6.62
C LEU A 98 10.98 -8.52 -8.02
N ASP A 99 11.91 -7.67 -8.45
CA ASP A 99 12.00 -7.12 -9.80
C ASP A 99 13.40 -7.39 -10.36
N PRO A 100 13.54 -8.03 -11.55
CA PRO A 100 14.85 -8.21 -12.19
C PRO A 100 15.59 -6.89 -12.49
N GLN A 101 14.90 -5.75 -12.48
CA GLN A 101 15.54 -4.44 -12.61
C GLN A 101 16.31 -4.00 -11.36
N GLY A 102 16.13 -4.67 -10.21
CA GLY A 102 16.87 -4.36 -8.99
C GLY A 102 16.64 -2.95 -8.45
N ALA A 103 15.49 -2.34 -8.77
CA ALA A 103 15.24 -0.91 -8.50
C ALA A 103 15.17 -0.60 -7.00
N LEU A 104 14.67 -1.54 -6.20
CA LEU A 104 14.66 -1.42 -4.74
C LEU A 104 16.08 -1.45 -4.19
N SER A 105 16.88 -2.39 -4.66
CA SER A 105 18.29 -2.53 -4.27
C SER A 105 19.09 -1.28 -4.64
N ALA A 106 18.97 -0.81 -5.88
CA ALA A 106 19.60 0.42 -6.35
C ALA A 106 19.15 1.65 -5.55
N GLY A 107 17.85 1.77 -5.25
CA GLY A 107 17.29 2.88 -4.48
C GLY A 107 17.78 2.97 -3.02
N LEU A 108 18.39 1.90 -2.51
CA LEU A 108 19.04 1.83 -1.19
C LEU A 108 20.57 1.91 -1.28
N GLY A 109 21.11 2.24 -2.45
CA GLY A 109 22.56 2.40 -2.68
C GLY A 109 23.32 1.07 -2.77
N VAL A 110 22.63 -0.05 -3.02
CA VAL A 110 23.27 -1.36 -3.18
C VAL A 110 23.69 -1.56 -4.64
N PRO A 111 24.98 -1.85 -4.93
CA PRO A 111 25.49 -2.13 -6.27
C PRO A 111 25.08 -3.54 -6.70
N HIS A 112 23.78 -3.75 -6.89
CA HIS A 112 23.16 -5.06 -7.10
C HIS A 112 23.65 -5.83 -8.34
N TYR A 113 24.20 -5.13 -9.34
CA TYR A 113 24.79 -5.74 -10.54
C TYR A 113 26.15 -6.42 -10.26
N GLU A 114 26.77 -6.19 -9.11
CA GLU A 114 28.02 -6.82 -8.67
C GLU A 114 27.79 -8.00 -7.72
N LEU A 115 26.53 -8.26 -7.32
CA LEU A 115 26.21 -9.30 -6.36
C LEU A 115 26.19 -10.67 -7.02
N GLU A 116 26.95 -11.61 -6.43
CA GLU A 116 26.98 -13.01 -6.86
C GLU A 116 25.74 -13.80 -6.41
N HIS A 117 25.16 -13.41 -5.27
CA HIS A 117 24.00 -14.08 -4.69
C HIS A 117 22.87 -13.08 -4.41
N THR A 118 21.70 -13.36 -4.96
CA THR A 118 20.49 -12.53 -4.82
C THR A 118 19.26 -13.41 -4.59
N ILE A 119 18.07 -12.81 -4.55
CA ILE A 119 16.79 -13.53 -4.52
C ILE A 119 16.68 -14.58 -5.64
N HIS A 120 17.33 -14.37 -6.79
CA HIS A 120 17.38 -15.36 -7.87
C HIS A 120 17.92 -16.70 -7.37
N ASN A 121 19.12 -16.69 -6.79
CA ASN A 121 19.78 -17.90 -6.27
C ASN A 121 18.93 -18.52 -5.16
N LEU A 122 18.37 -17.71 -4.26
CA LEU A 122 17.51 -18.19 -3.19
C LEU A 122 16.26 -18.93 -3.71
N LEU A 123 15.74 -18.56 -4.87
CA LEU A 123 14.57 -19.21 -5.48
C LEU A 123 14.91 -20.49 -6.25
N VAL A 124 16.11 -20.62 -6.80
CA VAL A 124 16.44 -21.70 -7.75
C VAL A 124 17.49 -22.69 -7.23
N GLU A 125 18.30 -22.32 -6.25
CA GLU A 125 19.36 -23.16 -5.69
C GLU A 125 18.91 -23.80 -4.37
N GLN A 126 18.78 -25.12 -4.35
CA GLN A 126 18.25 -25.86 -3.18
C GLN A 126 19.03 -25.71 -1.88
N ARG A 127 20.32 -25.32 -1.95
CA ARG A 127 21.20 -25.20 -0.78
C ARG A 127 21.37 -23.77 -0.30
N MET A 128 20.83 -22.79 -1.02
CA MET A 128 20.96 -21.39 -0.68
C MET A 128 20.04 -21.06 0.50
N SER A 129 20.60 -20.51 1.57
CA SER A 129 19.85 -20.00 2.71
C SER A 129 19.53 -18.52 2.51
N ILE A 130 18.47 -18.03 3.15
CA ILE A 130 18.18 -16.59 3.17
C ILE A 130 19.33 -15.80 3.81
N ASP A 131 20.05 -16.39 4.76
CA ASP A 131 21.19 -15.74 5.42
C ASP A 131 22.38 -15.52 4.48
N ASP A 132 22.47 -16.24 3.36
CA ASP A 132 23.54 -16.09 2.38
C ASP A 132 23.33 -14.87 1.46
N VAL A 133 22.07 -14.42 1.31
CA VAL A 133 21.68 -13.32 0.42
C VAL A 133 21.26 -12.05 1.17
N LEU A 134 20.99 -12.16 2.47
CA LEU A 134 20.43 -11.08 3.26
C LEU A 134 21.47 -10.02 3.60
N MET A 135 21.08 -8.76 3.41
CA MET A 135 21.96 -7.61 3.62
C MET A 135 21.33 -6.61 4.60
N PRO A 136 22.06 -6.15 5.64
CA PRO A 136 21.61 -5.02 6.44
C PRO A 136 21.63 -3.74 5.60
N THR A 137 20.63 -2.89 5.78
CA THR A 137 20.62 -1.56 5.15
C THR A 137 21.25 -0.50 6.07
N ARG A 138 21.39 0.72 5.56
CA ARG A 138 21.82 1.88 6.37
C ARG A 138 20.77 2.31 7.41
N VAL A 139 19.54 1.83 7.29
CA VAL A 139 18.44 2.13 8.22
C VAL A 139 18.37 1.05 9.29
N LYS A 140 18.44 1.46 10.55
CA LYS A 140 18.32 0.54 11.69
C LYS A 140 16.99 -0.21 11.63
N TYR A 141 17.01 -1.50 11.93
CA TYR A 141 15.86 -2.41 11.88
C TYR A 141 15.29 -2.69 10.48
N MET A 142 16.05 -2.37 9.42
CA MET A 142 15.64 -2.62 8.04
C MET A 142 16.73 -3.39 7.31
N ASP A 143 16.38 -4.59 6.83
CA ASP A 143 17.25 -5.46 6.03
C ASP A 143 16.67 -5.60 4.62
N LEU A 144 17.49 -6.10 3.69
CA LEU A 144 17.17 -6.27 2.28
C LEU A 144 17.57 -7.67 1.80
N VAL A 145 16.69 -8.30 1.03
CA VAL A 145 17.05 -9.36 0.08
C VAL A 145 17.07 -8.75 -1.32
N PRO A 146 18.25 -8.60 -1.93
CA PRO A 146 18.41 -7.87 -3.18
C PRO A 146 18.02 -8.70 -4.40
N SER A 147 17.90 -8.02 -5.54
CA SER A 147 17.65 -8.63 -6.85
C SER A 147 18.60 -8.05 -7.90
N ASN A 148 18.86 -8.82 -8.94
CA ASN A 148 19.60 -8.41 -10.12
C ASN A 148 18.93 -8.98 -11.39
N ILE A 149 19.57 -8.74 -12.55
CA ILE A 149 19.05 -9.16 -13.85
C ILE A 149 18.85 -10.68 -13.98
N ASP A 150 19.59 -11.49 -13.22
CA ASP A 150 19.52 -12.96 -13.27
C ASP A 150 18.13 -13.46 -12.82
N LEU A 151 17.42 -12.70 -11.98
CA LEU A 151 16.04 -13.02 -11.58
C LEU A 151 15.10 -13.20 -12.78
N SER A 152 15.39 -12.58 -13.94
CA SER A 152 14.63 -12.80 -15.17
C SER A 152 14.68 -14.26 -15.66
N ALA A 153 15.76 -14.99 -15.38
CA ALA A 153 15.90 -16.40 -15.71
C ALA A 153 15.10 -17.31 -14.76
N ALA A 154 14.77 -16.84 -13.54
CA ALA A 154 14.03 -17.65 -12.57
C ALA A 154 12.66 -18.07 -13.10
N GLU A 155 11.96 -17.22 -13.86
CA GLU A 155 10.65 -17.58 -14.41
C GLU A 155 10.70 -18.81 -15.31
N ILE A 156 11.79 -18.98 -16.07
CA ILE A 156 12.01 -20.13 -16.96
C ILE A 156 12.51 -21.33 -16.15
N GLN A 157 13.44 -21.13 -15.22
CA GLN A 157 14.02 -22.19 -14.40
C GLN A 157 12.98 -22.86 -13.50
N LEU A 158 12.03 -22.09 -12.98
CA LEU A 158 10.94 -22.58 -12.12
C LEU A 158 9.81 -23.26 -12.89
N VAL A 159 9.83 -23.31 -14.23
CA VAL A 159 8.70 -23.87 -15.01
C VAL A 159 8.38 -25.31 -14.62
N ASN A 160 9.41 -26.12 -14.37
CA ASN A 160 9.27 -27.53 -14.02
C ASN A 160 9.25 -27.79 -12.51
N GLU A 161 9.39 -26.75 -11.69
CA GLU A 161 9.39 -26.87 -10.24
C GLU A 161 7.97 -27.16 -9.74
N VAL A 162 7.84 -28.17 -8.88
CA VAL A 162 6.55 -28.50 -8.27
C VAL A 162 6.22 -27.45 -7.22
N GLY A 163 5.02 -26.86 -7.33
CA GLY A 163 4.63 -25.76 -6.44
C GLY A 163 5.52 -24.52 -6.62
N ARG A 164 5.90 -24.23 -7.88
CA ARG A 164 6.69 -23.05 -8.27
C ARG A 164 6.06 -21.72 -7.86
N GLU A 165 4.74 -21.68 -7.68
CA GLU A 165 4.02 -20.50 -7.19
C GLU A 165 4.26 -20.26 -5.69
N GLN A 166 4.80 -21.25 -4.96
CA GLN A 166 5.15 -21.13 -3.55
C GLN A 166 6.67 -21.08 -3.29
N SER A 167 7.50 -20.94 -4.33
CA SER A 167 8.96 -20.92 -4.19
C SER A 167 9.42 -19.80 -3.26
N LEU A 168 8.86 -18.59 -3.41
CA LEU A 168 9.20 -17.47 -2.53
C LEU A 168 8.73 -17.69 -1.08
N ALA A 169 7.56 -18.34 -0.89
CA ALA A 169 7.07 -18.66 0.45
C ALA A 169 8.05 -19.58 1.19
N ARG A 170 8.56 -20.62 0.51
CA ARG A 170 9.55 -21.56 1.06
C ARG A 170 10.85 -20.85 1.41
N ALA A 171 11.32 -19.97 0.52
CA ALA A 171 12.54 -19.20 0.70
C ALA A 171 12.48 -18.25 1.92
N LEU A 172 11.35 -17.57 2.12
CA LEU A 172 11.20 -16.57 3.19
C LEU A 172 10.84 -17.18 4.55
N TYR A 173 10.23 -18.38 4.58
CA TYR A 173 9.74 -19.03 5.80
C TYR A 173 10.74 -19.02 6.98
N PRO A 174 12.04 -19.35 6.79
CA PRO A 174 13.01 -19.37 7.90
C PRO A 174 13.26 -18.02 8.56
N ALA A 175 12.92 -16.90 7.91
CA ALA A 175 13.17 -15.56 8.44
C ALA A 175 11.93 -14.86 9.01
N LEU A 176 10.72 -15.42 8.85
CA LEU A 176 9.48 -14.73 9.22
C LEU A 176 9.42 -14.37 10.71
N ASP A 177 9.97 -15.18 11.60
CA ASP A 177 9.97 -14.91 13.05
C ASP A 177 10.94 -13.80 13.47
N ARG A 178 11.81 -13.32 12.56
CA ARG A 178 12.83 -12.29 12.86
C ARG A 178 12.33 -10.87 12.62
N TYR A 179 11.25 -10.72 11.87
CA TYR A 179 10.73 -9.45 11.38
C TYR A 179 9.28 -9.24 11.80
N ASP A 180 8.86 -7.99 11.91
CA ASP A 180 7.46 -7.62 12.11
C ASP A 180 6.76 -7.43 10.76
N TYR A 181 7.50 -7.00 9.74
CA TYR A 181 7.02 -6.88 8.37
C TYR A 181 8.02 -7.44 7.37
N VAL A 182 7.49 -8.07 6.33
CA VAL A 182 8.22 -8.32 5.07
C VAL A 182 7.51 -7.54 3.97
N LEU A 183 8.18 -6.59 3.32
CA LEU A 183 7.63 -5.84 2.19
C LEU A 183 8.25 -6.36 0.89
N ILE A 184 7.42 -6.86 -0.02
CA ILE A 184 7.86 -7.43 -1.30
C ILE A 184 7.61 -6.40 -2.41
N ASP A 185 8.67 -5.91 -3.06
CA ASP A 185 8.55 -5.03 -4.23
C ASP A 185 8.38 -5.87 -5.50
N CYS A 186 7.16 -5.92 -6.04
CA CYS A 186 6.89 -6.73 -7.23
C CYS A 186 7.17 -5.96 -8.53
N GLN A 187 7.70 -6.67 -9.53
CA GLN A 187 7.82 -6.17 -10.91
C GLN A 187 6.47 -5.67 -11.50
N PRO A 188 6.49 -4.77 -12.51
CA PRO A 188 5.29 -4.26 -13.20
C PRO A 188 4.71 -5.29 -14.20
N SER A 189 4.61 -6.56 -13.80
CA SER A 189 4.02 -7.64 -14.58
C SER A 189 3.17 -8.52 -13.66
N LEU A 190 2.28 -9.32 -14.22
CA LEU A 190 1.52 -10.36 -13.50
C LEU A 190 2.05 -11.75 -13.85
N GLY A 191 3.38 -11.86 -13.99
CA GLY A 191 4.10 -13.11 -14.25
C GLY A 191 4.26 -14.00 -13.01
N LEU A 192 5.06 -15.05 -13.15
CA LEU A 192 5.26 -16.06 -12.10
C LEU A 192 5.86 -15.46 -10.82
N LEU A 193 6.78 -14.50 -10.95
CA LEU A 193 7.38 -13.84 -9.78
C LEU A 193 6.34 -13.04 -8.98
N THR A 194 5.49 -12.27 -9.65
CA THR A 194 4.42 -11.53 -8.97
C THR A 194 3.42 -12.47 -8.31
N VAL A 195 3.07 -13.59 -8.97
CA VAL A 195 2.23 -14.64 -8.36
C VAL A 195 2.90 -15.22 -7.10
N ASN A 196 4.21 -15.45 -7.11
CA ASN A 196 4.96 -15.86 -5.92
C ASN A 196 4.87 -14.83 -4.77
N GLY A 197 5.05 -13.55 -5.08
CA GLY A 197 4.86 -12.45 -4.14
C GLY A 197 3.48 -12.48 -3.48
N LEU A 198 2.43 -12.61 -4.30
CA LEU A 198 1.05 -12.68 -3.82
C LEU A 198 0.74 -13.98 -3.05
N ALA A 199 1.30 -15.12 -3.48
CA ALA A 199 1.03 -16.43 -2.88
C ALA A 199 1.62 -16.59 -1.47
N CYS A 200 2.63 -15.81 -1.10
CA CYS A 200 3.20 -15.81 0.26
C CYS A 200 2.68 -14.67 1.15
N SER A 201 2.07 -13.64 0.56
CA SER A 201 1.64 -12.43 1.28
C SER A 201 0.42 -12.65 2.16
N ASP A 202 0.35 -11.97 3.28
CA ASP A 202 -0.89 -11.79 4.05
C ASP A 202 -1.74 -10.67 3.44
N GLY A 203 -1.08 -9.65 2.86
CA GLY A 203 -1.74 -8.46 2.35
C GLY A 203 -1.12 -7.91 1.06
N VAL A 204 -1.90 -7.15 0.29
CA VAL A 204 -1.42 -6.43 -0.91
C VAL A 204 -1.72 -4.95 -0.79
N ILE A 205 -0.68 -4.12 -0.84
CA ILE A 205 -0.83 -2.69 -1.04
C ILE A 205 -0.68 -2.40 -2.53
N ILE A 206 -1.58 -1.58 -3.06
CA ILE A 206 -1.64 -1.23 -4.48
C ILE A 206 -1.33 0.27 -4.65
N PRO A 207 -0.06 0.65 -4.88
CA PRO A 207 0.30 2.01 -5.23
C PRO A 207 -0.29 2.38 -6.59
N THR A 208 -1.00 3.50 -6.69
CA THR A 208 -1.68 3.91 -7.92
C THR A 208 -1.67 5.42 -8.09
N GLU A 209 -1.53 5.87 -9.34
CA GLU A 209 -1.61 7.29 -9.68
C GLU A 209 -3.04 7.66 -10.06
N CYS A 210 -3.44 8.92 -9.87
CA CYS A 210 -4.74 9.42 -10.33
C CYS A 210 -4.72 9.77 -11.82
N GLU A 211 -4.56 8.76 -12.68
CA GLU A 211 -4.61 8.88 -14.13
C GLU A 211 -5.80 8.14 -14.74
N TYR A 212 -6.17 8.48 -15.97
CA TYR A 212 -7.38 8.00 -16.64
C TYR A 212 -7.50 6.47 -16.67
N PHE A 213 -6.40 5.75 -16.92
CA PHE A 213 -6.40 4.28 -17.02
C PHE A 213 -6.29 3.55 -15.67
N SER A 214 -6.12 4.27 -14.55
CA SER A 214 -5.85 3.65 -13.25
C SER A 214 -7.00 2.79 -12.75
N LEU A 215 -8.26 3.19 -12.98
CA LEU A 215 -9.42 2.38 -12.56
C LEU A 215 -9.51 1.03 -13.27
N ARG A 216 -9.11 0.97 -14.55
CA ARG A 216 -9.06 -0.28 -15.31
C ARG A 216 -7.93 -1.18 -14.80
N GLY A 217 -6.75 -0.61 -14.56
CA GLY A 217 -5.61 -1.33 -14.00
C GLY A 217 -5.92 -1.91 -12.61
N LEU A 218 -6.54 -1.11 -11.74
CA LEU A 218 -6.98 -1.54 -10.41
C LEU A 218 -7.97 -2.71 -10.47
N ALA A 219 -8.94 -2.67 -11.39
CA ALA A 219 -9.89 -3.77 -11.56
C ALA A 219 -9.21 -5.07 -11.96
N LEU A 220 -8.35 -5.05 -12.99
CA LEU A 220 -7.62 -6.23 -13.45
C LEU A 220 -6.70 -6.83 -12.37
N LEU A 221 -6.06 -5.97 -11.59
CA LEU A 221 -5.24 -6.41 -10.47
C LEU A 221 -6.09 -7.03 -9.36
N THR A 222 -7.23 -6.43 -9.02
CA THR A 222 -8.17 -6.96 -8.02
C THR A 222 -8.62 -8.37 -8.41
N ASP A 223 -9.05 -8.57 -9.66
CA ASP A 223 -9.44 -9.87 -10.19
C ASP A 223 -8.29 -10.91 -10.12
N THR A 224 -7.05 -10.44 -10.27
CA THR A 224 -5.87 -11.31 -10.18
C THR A 224 -5.57 -11.71 -8.74
N VAL A 225 -5.64 -10.76 -7.80
CA VAL A 225 -5.50 -11.02 -6.37
C VAL A 225 -6.57 -12.01 -5.89
N GLU A 226 -7.82 -11.86 -6.32
CA GLU A 226 -8.90 -12.81 -6.01
C GLU A 226 -8.60 -14.22 -6.52
N LYS A 227 -8.12 -14.37 -7.76
CA LYS A 227 -7.74 -15.68 -8.31
C LYS A 227 -6.59 -16.32 -7.54
N VAL A 228 -5.59 -15.54 -7.13
CA VAL A 228 -4.48 -16.05 -6.31
C VAL A 228 -4.99 -16.46 -4.93
N ARG A 229 -5.85 -15.65 -4.31
CA ARG A 229 -6.47 -15.96 -3.01
C ARG A 229 -7.21 -17.30 -3.07
N ASP A 230 -8.07 -17.47 -4.07
CA ASP A 230 -8.95 -18.64 -4.17
C ASP A 230 -8.19 -19.93 -4.52
N ARG A 231 -7.07 -19.84 -5.23
CA ARG A 231 -6.34 -21.02 -5.76
C ARG A 231 -5.06 -21.37 -5.01
N LEU A 232 -4.39 -20.37 -4.43
CA LEU A 232 -3.03 -20.52 -3.91
C LEU A 232 -2.90 -20.07 -2.45
N ASN A 233 -3.56 -18.97 -2.07
CA ASN A 233 -3.31 -18.31 -0.79
C ASN A 233 -4.59 -17.76 -0.14
N PRO A 234 -5.39 -18.59 0.56
CA PRO A 234 -6.70 -18.19 1.08
C PRO A 234 -6.69 -17.03 2.10
N LYS A 235 -5.54 -16.72 2.71
CA LYS A 235 -5.38 -15.59 3.66
C LYS A 235 -5.10 -14.24 2.98
N LEU A 236 -4.86 -14.23 1.66
CA LEU A 236 -4.47 -13.02 0.94
C LEU A 236 -5.61 -12.00 0.89
N GLU A 237 -5.35 -10.80 1.38
CA GLU A 237 -6.31 -9.69 1.35
C GLU A 237 -5.74 -8.46 0.66
N ILE A 238 -6.62 -7.62 0.09
CA ILE A 238 -6.21 -6.29 -0.39
C ILE A 238 -6.08 -5.38 0.82
N SER A 239 -4.84 -5.05 1.17
CA SER A 239 -4.54 -4.22 2.33
C SER A 239 -4.92 -2.76 2.11
N GLY A 240 -4.80 -2.29 0.88
CA GLY A 240 -5.34 -1.00 0.51
C GLY A 240 -4.72 -0.43 -0.75
N ILE A 241 -5.34 0.63 -1.23
CA ILE A 241 -4.95 1.38 -2.42
C ILE A 241 -4.26 2.65 -1.95
N LEU A 242 -2.97 2.77 -2.25
CA LEU A 242 -2.16 3.93 -1.91
C LEU A 242 -2.14 4.89 -3.10
N ILE A 243 -2.70 6.09 -2.93
CA ILE A 243 -2.61 7.10 -3.97
C ILE A 243 -1.23 7.74 -3.96
N THR A 244 -0.53 7.67 -5.09
CA THR A 244 0.82 8.18 -5.27
C THR A 244 0.91 9.25 -6.34
N ARG A 245 1.97 10.07 -6.24
CA ARG A 245 2.30 11.17 -7.16
C ARG A 245 1.11 12.11 -7.41
N TYR A 246 0.28 12.29 -6.38
CA TYR A 246 -0.94 13.09 -6.48
C TYR A 246 -0.63 14.58 -6.67
N ASP A 247 -1.35 15.23 -7.58
CA ASP A 247 -1.32 16.68 -7.78
C ASP A 247 -2.75 17.25 -7.66
N PRO A 248 -3.12 17.81 -6.48
CA PRO A 248 -4.48 18.30 -6.23
C PRO A 248 -4.87 19.49 -7.11
N ARG A 249 -3.89 20.16 -7.75
CA ARG A 249 -4.13 21.32 -8.60
C ARG A 249 -4.80 20.93 -9.92
N THR A 250 -4.66 19.68 -10.34
CA THR A 250 -5.23 19.21 -11.60
C THR A 250 -6.65 18.70 -11.42
N VAL A 251 -7.55 19.10 -12.31
CA VAL A 251 -8.96 18.63 -12.31
C VAL A 251 -9.00 17.11 -12.50
N ASN A 252 -8.23 16.58 -13.46
CA ASN A 252 -8.18 15.15 -13.74
C ASN A 252 -7.79 14.31 -12.51
N ALA A 253 -6.78 14.73 -11.74
CA ALA A 253 -6.40 13.97 -10.55
C ALA A 253 -7.51 13.95 -9.49
N ARG A 254 -8.21 15.07 -9.29
CA ARG A 254 -9.36 15.15 -8.36
C ARG A 254 -10.52 14.28 -8.80
N GLU A 255 -10.87 14.30 -10.09
CA GLU A 255 -11.95 13.46 -10.63
C GLU A 255 -11.62 11.98 -10.54
N VAL A 256 -10.39 11.58 -10.87
CA VAL A 256 -9.96 10.18 -10.76
C VAL A 256 -9.93 9.73 -9.30
N MET A 257 -9.41 10.57 -8.38
CA MET A 257 -9.46 10.30 -6.94
C MET A 257 -10.89 10.03 -6.46
N ALA A 258 -11.84 10.90 -6.81
CA ALA A 258 -13.24 10.77 -6.43
C ALA A 258 -13.84 9.44 -6.90
N ARG A 259 -13.56 9.02 -8.15
CA ARG A 259 -14.02 7.74 -8.68
C ARG A 259 -13.36 6.52 -8.02
N VAL A 260 -12.08 6.64 -7.67
CA VAL A 260 -11.37 5.58 -6.92
C VAL A 260 -12.02 5.41 -5.53
N LEU A 261 -12.31 6.52 -4.85
CA LEU A 261 -13.00 6.50 -3.55
C LEU A 261 -14.43 5.98 -3.65
N GLU A 262 -15.20 6.41 -4.66
CA GLU A 262 -16.55 5.92 -4.91
C GLU A 262 -16.58 4.39 -5.10
N ARG A 263 -15.59 3.85 -5.81
CA ARG A 263 -15.55 2.42 -6.13
C ARG A 263 -14.94 1.54 -5.03
N PHE A 264 -13.89 2.02 -4.38
CA PHE A 264 -13.07 1.19 -3.47
C PHE A 264 -13.22 1.59 -1.99
N GLY A 265 -13.85 2.73 -1.70
CA GLY A 265 -14.21 3.15 -0.35
C GLY A 265 -13.06 3.07 0.65
N ASP A 266 -13.26 2.27 1.69
CA ASP A 266 -12.33 2.13 2.81
C ASP A 266 -11.03 1.41 2.45
N LEU A 267 -10.96 0.72 1.30
CA LEU A 267 -9.71 0.16 0.82
C LEU A 267 -8.70 1.25 0.45
N VAL A 268 -9.14 2.47 0.12
CA VAL A 268 -8.22 3.58 -0.15
C VAL A 268 -7.62 4.07 1.16
N PHE A 269 -6.29 4.22 1.22
CA PHE A 269 -5.62 4.83 2.37
C PHE A 269 -6.03 6.32 2.50
N ASP A 270 -6.18 6.79 3.74
CA ASP A 270 -6.37 8.22 4.02
C ASP A 270 -5.12 9.02 3.63
N THR A 271 -3.96 8.38 3.79
CA THR A 271 -2.67 8.94 3.43
C THR A 271 -2.47 8.97 1.91
N VAL A 272 -2.11 10.15 1.38
CA VAL A 272 -1.83 10.37 -0.05
C VAL A 272 -0.39 10.86 -0.23
N ILE A 273 0.35 10.25 -1.15
CA ILE A 273 1.71 10.67 -1.48
C ILE A 273 1.67 11.69 -2.62
N THR A 274 1.94 12.95 -2.32
CA THR A 274 1.96 14.03 -3.31
C THR A 274 3.20 14.00 -4.20
N ARG A 275 3.10 14.54 -5.42
CA ARG A 275 4.24 14.66 -6.33
C ARG A 275 5.31 15.60 -5.75
N THR A 276 6.57 15.17 -5.77
CA THR A 276 7.72 15.97 -5.34
C THR A 276 8.99 15.56 -6.10
N VAL A 277 9.91 16.52 -6.28
CA VAL A 277 11.24 16.28 -6.89
C VAL A 277 12.19 15.53 -5.95
N ARG A 278 11.86 15.46 -4.66
CA ARG A 278 12.71 14.85 -3.63
C ARG A 278 12.82 13.33 -3.74
N PHE A 279 11.82 12.64 -4.29
CA PHE A 279 11.90 11.18 -4.43
C PHE A 279 12.99 10.74 -5.43
N PRO A 280 13.06 11.32 -6.65
CA PRO A 280 14.22 11.11 -7.53
C PRO A 280 15.56 11.39 -6.86
N GLU A 281 15.67 12.50 -6.10
CA GLU A 281 16.90 12.87 -5.39
C GLU A 281 17.30 11.81 -4.35
N THR A 282 16.33 11.26 -3.60
CA THR A 282 16.58 10.19 -2.62
C THR A 282 17.08 8.89 -3.25
N SER A 283 16.55 8.52 -4.42
CA SER A 283 17.00 7.33 -5.14
C SER A 283 18.44 7.46 -5.63
N VAL A 284 18.86 8.66 -6.04
CA VAL A 284 20.27 8.94 -6.41
C VAL A 284 21.17 8.92 -5.17
N ALA A 285 20.67 9.40 -4.03
CA ALA A 285 21.42 9.38 -2.77
C ALA A 285 21.54 7.97 -2.15
N GLY A 286 20.71 7.02 -2.56
CA GLY A 286 20.70 5.66 -2.03
C GLY A 286 20.19 5.59 -0.58
N GLU A 287 19.29 6.49 -0.18
CA GLU A 287 18.72 6.49 1.17
C GLU A 287 17.24 6.95 1.17
N PRO A 288 16.43 6.50 2.14
CA PRO A 288 15.02 6.88 2.20
C PRO A 288 14.79 8.38 2.43
N ILE A 289 13.62 8.88 2.03
CA ILE A 289 13.23 10.28 2.25
C ILE A 289 13.15 10.64 3.73
N THR A 290 12.91 9.66 4.60
CA THR A 290 12.82 9.85 6.05
C THR A 290 14.17 10.22 6.66
N THR A 291 15.29 9.76 6.10
CA THR A 291 16.64 10.14 6.53
C THR A 291 17.22 11.29 5.71
N TRP A 292 17.00 11.29 4.40
CA TRP A 292 17.52 12.30 3.48
C TRP A 292 16.85 13.68 3.64
N ALA A 293 15.51 13.69 3.78
CA ALA A 293 14.72 14.90 3.96
C ALA A 293 13.62 14.70 5.03
N PRO A 294 13.99 14.50 6.31
CA PRO A 294 13.09 14.11 7.40
C PRO A 294 11.92 15.07 7.62
N LYS A 295 12.11 16.36 7.35
CA LYS A 295 11.09 17.40 7.54
C LYS A 295 10.18 17.61 6.33
N SER A 296 10.41 16.87 5.23
CA SER A 296 9.62 17.01 4.00
C SER A 296 8.20 16.50 4.14
N GLY A 297 7.28 17.01 3.30
CA GLY A 297 5.92 16.49 3.21
C GLY A 297 5.87 15.01 2.82
N GLY A 298 6.78 14.54 1.96
CA GLY A 298 6.87 13.12 1.59
C GLY A 298 7.29 12.23 2.76
N ALA A 299 8.25 12.66 3.59
CA ALA A 299 8.63 11.95 4.80
C ALA A 299 7.48 11.89 5.83
N GLN A 300 6.77 13.00 6.03
CA GLN A 300 5.60 13.03 6.90
C GLN A 300 4.48 12.13 6.37
N ALA A 301 4.24 12.11 5.06
CA ALA A 301 3.26 11.25 4.43
C ALA A 301 3.60 9.76 4.61
N TYR A 302 4.84 9.33 4.40
CA TYR A 302 5.20 7.92 4.66
C TYR A 302 5.16 7.54 6.14
N ARG A 303 5.46 8.47 7.07
CA ARG A 303 5.21 8.25 8.50
C ARG A 303 3.73 8.07 8.80
N ALA A 304 2.84 8.89 8.21
CA ALA A 304 1.40 8.73 8.35
C ALA A 304 0.91 7.41 7.76
N LEU A 305 1.42 7.02 6.60
CA LEU A 305 1.11 5.74 5.96
C LEU A 305 1.54 4.57 6.84
N ALA A 306 2.73 4.62 7.43
CA ALA A 306 3.20 3.57 8.35
C ALA A 306 2.27 3.43 9.57
N ARG A 307 1.79 4.54 10.15
CA ARG A 307 0.77 4.48 11.22
C ARG A 307 -0.51 3.82 10.73
N GLU A 308 -0.97 4.19 9.55
CA GLU A 308 -2.20 3.64 8.95
C GLU A 308 -2.08 2.15 8.63
N VAL A 309 -0.92 1.70 8.15
CA VAL A 309 -0.61 0.28 7.92
C VAL A 309 -0.58 -0.49 9.24
N ILE A 310 0.06 0.03 10.28
CA ILE A 310 0.10 -0.60 11.60
C ILE A 310 -1.30 -0.71 12.21
N ASP A 311 -2.12 0.33 12.06
CA ASP A 311 -3.50 0.35 12.55
C ASP A 311 -4.40 -0.65 11.82
N ARG A 312 -4.26 -0.79 10.50
CA ARG A 312 -5.09 -1.71 9.68
C ARG A 312 -4.63 -3.17 9.74
N PHE A 313 -3.32 -3.41 9.64
CA PHE A 313 -2.74 -4.77 9.48
C PHE A 313 -2.15 -5.34 10.76
N GLY A 314 -2.00 -4.49 11.77
CA GLY A 314 -1.21 -4.79 12.95
C GLY A 314 0.29 -4.78 12.64
N ALA A 315 1.08 -4.34 13.62
CA ALA A 315 2.40 -4.86 13.98
C ALA A 315 2.90 -4.24 15.28
#